data_AF-A0A961YFN3-F1
#
_entry.id   AF-A0A961YFN3-F1
#
_cell.length_a   1.000
_cell.length_b   1.000
_cell.length_c   1.000
_cell.angle_alpha   90.00
_cell.angle_beta   90.00
_cell.angle_gamma   90.00
#
_symmetry.space_group_name_H-M   'P 1'
#
loop_
_entity.id
_entity.type
_entity.pdbx_description
1 polymer ?
#
loop_
_entity_poly.entity_id
_entity_poly.type
_entity_poly.pdbx_seq_one_letter_code
_entity_poly.pdbx_strand_id
1 'polypeptide(L)'
;MSKGVQLWPGDRMRAFYRRHITAETSLDQKTTERLVEALTKATNRMLVWEMPAEPAAAKVEVGKTEGGKAAKASSGKSAGTDSKSSAKASAQSSAKSGKAVEAVPPEPPFDPYAFSAMVILAKQGSDALAARLAEIKSVDHLKKLADAQHLGFDRSLTKIDDVRKALLKAAEQRLADRRAAAS
;
A
#
# COMPACT_ATOMS: atom_id res chain seq x y z
N MET A 1 -24.49 -0.62 2.48
CA MET A 1 -23.10 -0.44 2.04
C MET A 1 -22.75 1.04 2.19
N SER A 2 -21.94 1.42 3.17
CA SER A 2 -21.57 2.83 3.38
C SER A 2 -20.66 3.28 2.23
N LYS A 3 -21.05 4.34 1.51
CA LYS A 3 -20.22 4.92 0.45
C LYS A 3 -19.16 5.81 1.10
N GLY A 4 -17.88 5.48 0.93
CA GLY A 4 -16.78 6.33 1.40
C GLY A 4 -16.77 7.67 0.66
N VAL A 5 -16.69 8.78 1.40
CA VAL A 5 -16.57 10.13 0.84
C VAL A 5 -15.11 10.47 0.66
N GLN A 6 -14.74 10.84 -0.55
CA GLN A 6 -13.39 11.30 -0.83
C GLN A 6 -13.24 12.78 -0.55
N LEU A 7 -12.25 13.13 0.26
CA LEU A 7 -11.87 14.50 0.60
C LEU A 7 -10.54 14.86 -0.06
N TRP A 8 -10.49 16.09 -0.57
CA TRP A 8 -9.30 16.73 -1.12
C TRP A 8 -8.82 17.83 -0.16
N PRO A 9 -7.56 18.28 -0.27
CA PRO A 9 -7.05 19.39 0.52
C PRO A 9 -7.94 20.62 0.41
N GLY A 10 -8.38 21.15 1.56
CA GLY A 10 -9.32 22.28 1.60
C GLY A 10 -10.22 22.21 2.83
N ASP A 11 -11.30 22.99 2.81
CA ASP A 11 -12.12 23.23 4.00
C ASP A 11 -12.78 21.96 4.56
N ARG A 12 -13.20 21.02 3.70
CA ARG A 12 -13.80 19.76 4.15
C ARG A 12 -12.79 18.86 4.88
N MET A 13 -11.56 18.77 4.38
CA MET A 13 -10.49 18.00 5.03
C MET A 13 -10.05 18.66 6.33
N ARG A 14 -9.98 19.99 6.38
CA ARG A 14 -9.68 20.75 7.60
C ARG A 14 -10.76 20.55 8.67
N ALA A 15 -12.03 20.65 8.29
CA ALA A 15 -13.16 20.42 9.19
C ALA A 15 -13.14 18.98 9.74
N PHE A 16 -12.79 18.00 8.91
CA PHE A 16 -12.64 16.62 9.34
C PHE A 16 -11.55 16.46 10.40
N TYR A 17 -10.34 16.98 10.16
CA TYR A 17 -9.25 16.90 11.14
C TYR A 17 -9.56 17.66 12.41
N ARG A 18 -10.12 18.88 12.31
CA ARG A 18 -10.51 19.68 13.47
C ARG A 18 -11.48 18.92 14.36
N ARG A 19 -12.53 18.32 13.76
CA ARG A 19 -13.53 17.53 14.51
C ARG A 19 -12.89 16.38 15.29
N HIS A 20 -12.00 15.62 14.68
CA HIS A 20 -11.39 14.45 15.32
C HIS A 20 -10.34 14.84 16.36
N ILE A 21 -9.51 15.84 16.08
CA ILE A 21 -8.48 16.29 17.03
C ILE A 21 -9.14 16.87 18.28
N THR A 22 -10.18 17.70 18.13
CA THR A 22 -10.88 18.27 19.29
C THR A 22 -11.71 17.24 20.06
N ALA A 23 -12.20 16.19 19.40
CA ALA A 23 -12.92 15.11 20.08
C ALA A 23 -12.00 14.23 20.94
N GLU A 24 -10.79 13.93 20.45
CA GLU A 24 -9.87 12.97 21.08
C GLU A 24 -8.81 13.64 21.98
N THR A 25 -8.63 14.95 21.88
CA THR A 25 -7.55 15.66 22.58
C THR A 25 -8.03 16.94 23.26
N SER A 26 -7.36 17.31 24.35
CA SER A 26 -7.55 18.58 25.04
C SER A 26 -6.52 19.63 24.59
N LEU A 27 -6.16 19.63 23.30
CA LEU A 27 -5.21 20.58 22.75
C LEU A 27 -5.80 21.99 22.67
N ASP A 28 -4.95 23.00 22.83
CA ASP A 28 -5.37 24.39 22.63
C ASP A 28 -5.78 24.64 21.17
N GLN A 29 -6.64 25.64 20.96
CA GLN A 29 -7.19 25.96 19.65
C GLN A 29 -6.10 26.33 18.63
N LYS A 30 -5.05 27.01 19.06
CA LYS A 30 -3.97 27.47 18.17
C LYS A 30 -3.11 26.29 17.70
N THR A 31 -2.81 25.34 18.58
CA THR A 31 -2.10 24.10 18.25
C THR A 31 -2.96 23.20 17.36
N THR A 32 -4.27 23.13 17.64
CA THR A 32 -5.23 22.39 16.81
C THR A 32 -5.21 22.92 15.36
N GLU A 33 -5.32 24.24 15.15
CA GLU A 33 -5.28 24.81 13.81
C GLU A 33 -3.94 24.56 13.09
N ARG A 34 -2.81 24.68 13.80
CA ARG A 34 -1.48 24.39 13.23
C ARG A 34 -1.36 22.93 12.77
N LEU A 35 -1.86 21.99 13.58
CA LEU A 35 -1.88 20.58 13.24
C LEU A 35 -2.81 20.29 12.06
N VAL A 36 -4.01 20.85 12.06
CA VAL A 36 -4.96 20.73 10.95
C VAL A 36 -4.35 21.23 9.65
N GLU A 37 -3.67 22.38 9.68
CA GLU A 37 -2.99 22.94 8.52
C GLU A 37 -1.85 22.03 8.02
N ALA A 38 -1.00 21.55 8.93
CA ALA A 38 0.11 20.66 8.61
C ALA A 38 -0.39 19.34 7.99
N LEU A 39 -1.41 18.72 8.59
CA LEU A 39 -2.01 17.47 8.10
C LEU A 39 -2.71 17.65 6.74
N THR A 40 -3.38 18.79 6.54
CA THR A 40 -4.01 19.11 5.25
C THR A 40 -2.96 19.32 4.15
N LYS A 41 -1.83 19.97 4.46
CA LYS A 41 -0.72 20.15 3.50
C LYS A 41 -0.01 18.84 3.16
N ALA A 42 0.10 17.92 4.13
CA ALA A 42 0.77 16.63 3.94
C ALA A 42 -0.08 15.60 3.19
N THR A 43 -1.41 15.78 3.12
CA THR A 43 -2.33 14.77 2.60
C THR A 43 -2.86 15.17 1.23
N ASN A 44 -2.51 14.46 0.16
CA ASN A 44 -3.00 14.77 -1.20
C ASN A 44 -4.47 14.36 -1.41
N ARG A 45 -4.92 13.28 -0.75
CA ARG A 45 -6.28 12.72 -0.88
C ARG A 45 -6.59 11.86 0.33
N MET A 46 -7.81 11.97 0.86
CA MET A 46 -8.29 11.14 1.97
C MET A 46 -9.63 10.49 1.62
N LEU A 47 -9.80 9.22 1.98
CA LEU A 47 -11.08 8.52 1.86
C LEU A 47 -11.67 8.36 3.26
N VAL A 48 -12.76 9.06 3.54
CA VAL A 48 -13.45 9.02 4.83
C VAL A 48 -14.66 8.11 4.70
N TRP A 49 -14.73 7.12 5.58
CA TRP A 49 -15.87 6.23 5.67
C TRP A 49 -16.75 6.77 6.79
N GLU A 50 -18.00 7.12 6.47
CA GLU A 50 -18.99 7.30 7.52
C GLU A 50 -19.27 5.92 8.12
N MET A 51 -18.60 5.62 9.24
CA MET A 51 -19.09 4.59 10.13
C MET A 51 -20.46 5.04 10.63
N PRO A 52 -21.51 4.20 10.54
CA PRO A 52 -22.76 4.52 11.22
C PRO A 52 -22.40 4.79 12.67
N ALA A 53 -22.87 5.92 13.21
CA ALA A 53 -22.71 6.18 14.63
C ALA A 53 -23.17 4.92 15.36
N GLU A 54 -22.27 4.32 16.15
CA GLU A 54 -22.71 3.36 17.15
C GLU A 54 -23.91 4.01 17.85
N PRO A 55 -25.08 3.36 17.88
CA PRO A 55 -26.23 3.96 18.53
C PRO A 55 -25.76 4.30 19.93
N ALA A 56 -25.82 5.60 20.23
CA ALA A 56 -25.37 6.16 21.48
C ALA A 56 -25.80 5.21 22.60
N ALA A 57 -24.85 4.47 23.15
CA ALA A 57 -25.06 3.71 24.36
C ALA A 57 -25.66 4.72 25.32
N ALA A 58 -26.89 4.40 25.73
CA ALA A 58 -27.74 5.23 26.53
C ALA A 58 -26.92 5.98 27.58
N LYS A 59 -27.15 7.28 27.70
CA LYS A 59 -26.74 8.05 28.87
C LYS A 59 -27.21 7.29 30.11
N VAL A 60 -26.30 6.60 30.78
CA VAL A 60 -26.49 6.17 32.16
C VAL A 60 -25.82 7.24 32.99
N GLU A 61 -26.62 8.21 33.43
CA GLU A 61 -26.30 9.02 34.60
C GLU A 61 -26.24 8.10 35.81
N VAL A 62 -25.06 7.92 36.40
CA VAL A 62 -24.94 7.58 37.82
C VAL A 62 -23.75 8.35 38.41
N GLY A 63 -24.08 9.39 39.17
CA GLY A 63 -23.71 9.46 40.59
C GLY A 63 -22.24 9.45 40.97
N LYS A 64 -21.73 10.66 41.19
CA LYS A 64 -20.71 11.08 42.18
C LYS A 64 -20.59 10.19 43.44
N THR A 65 -19.36 9.77 43.78
CA THR A 65 -18.73 9.72 45.13
C THR A 65 -17.26 9.27 44.94
N GLU A 66 -16.28 10.17 44.97
CA GLU A 66 -15.45 10.57 46.14
C GLU A 66 -14.87 9.42 47.00
N GLY A 67 -13.53 9.29 46.98
CA GLY A 67 -12.76 9.18 48.24
C GLY A 67 -11.85 7.97 48.48
N GLY A 68 -10.54 8.16 48.20
CA GLY A 68 -9.40 7.63 48.99
C GLY A 68 -9.00 6.16 48.82
N LYS A 69 -7.76 5.69 49.05
CA LYS A 69 -6.44 6.29 49.34
C LYS A 69 -5.42 5.13 49.36
N ALA A 70 -4.24 5.37 48.78
CA ALA A 70 -2.89 4.85 49.08
C ALA A 70 -2.60 3.40 49.57
N ALA A 71 -1.62 2.75 48.92
CA ALA A 71 -0.31 2.27 49.46
C ALA A 71 0.38 1.38 48.39
N LYS A 72 1.51 1.75 47.79
CA LYS A 72 2.93 1.78 48.23
C LYS A 72 3.70 0.44 48.11
N ALA A 73 4.52 0.39 47.04
CA ALA A 73 5.93 -0.04 46.91
C ALA A 73 6.41 -1.47 47.23
N SER A 74 7.16 -2.05 46.26
CA SER A 74 8.54 -2.57 46.41
C SER A 74 9.05 -3.00 45.01
N SER A 75 10.03 -2.34 44.39
CA SER A 75 11.50 -2.43 44.57
C SER A 75 12.20 -3.60 43.85
N GLY A 76 13.23 -3.27 43.06
CA GLY A 76 14.21 -4.16 42.39
C GLY A 76 14.39 -3.81 40.91
N LYS A 77 15.31 -2.94 40.42
CA LYS A 77 16.80 -2.89 40.50
C LYS A 77 17.40 -4.20 39.91
N SER A 78 18.21 -4.25 38.85
CA SER A 78 19.28 -3.35 38.34
C SER A 78 19.67 -3.65 36.87
N ALA A 79 20.32 -2.65 36.22
CA ALA A 79 21.56 -2.68 35.40
C ALA A 79 21.73 -3.77 34.30
N GLY A 80 21.99 -3.43 33.04
CA GLY A 80 23.28 -2.96 32.49
C GLY A 80 24.17 -4.18 32.14
N THR A 81 24.99 -4.29 31.11
CA THR A 81 25.69 -3.34 30.23
C THR A 81 26.40 -4.22 29.17
N ASP A 82 26.41 -3.79 27.91
CA ASP A 82 27.46 -3.89 26.89
C ASP A 82 28.25 -5.17 26.52
N SER A 83 28.66 -5.15 25.23
CA SER A 83 29.81 -5.79 24.56
C SER A 83 29.43 -6.92 23.58
N LYS A 84 29.45 -6.75 22.24
CA LYS A 84 30.53 -6.37 21.31
C LYS A 84 31.65 -7.43 21.23
N SER A 85 31.62 -8.26 20.18
CA SER A 85 32.79 -8.62 19.35
C SER A 85 32.32 -9.47 18.15
N SER A 86 32.46 -8.99 16.90
CA SER A 86 33.60 -9.24 15.98
C SER A 86 33.58 -10.67 15.41
N ALA A 87 33.22 -10.90 14.15
CA ALA A 87 33.96 -10.64 12.90
C ALA A 87 34.49 -11.96 12.29
N LYS A 88 34.40 -12.06 10.95
CA LYS A 88 35.30 -12.73 9.98
C LYS A 88 34.45 -13.38 8.87
N ALA A 89 34.19 -12.68 7.76
CA ALA A 89 35.03 -12.59 6.57
C ALA A 89 35.34 -13.98 5.94
N SER A 90 34.67 -14.28 4.83
CA SER A 90 35.24 -15.09 3.75
C SER A 90 34.73 -14.55 2.42
N ALA A 91 35.63 -13.81 1.76
CA ALA A 91 35.51 -13.46 0.36
C ALA A 91 36.22 -14.52 -0.49
N GLN A 92 35.65 -14.74 -1.68
CA GLN A 92 36.34 -15.00 -2.94
C GLN A 92 36.94 -16.40 -3.20
N SER A 93 36.36 -17.09 -4.19
CA SER A 93 36.88 -17.12 -5.57
C SER A 93 36.76 -18.51 -6.19
N SER A 94 36.06 -18.59 -7.32
CA SER A 94 36.39 -19.52 -8.41
C SER A 94 35.82 -18.94 -9.69
N ALA A 95 36.53 -17.94 -10.22
CA ALA A 95 36.46 -17.61 -11.63
C ALA A 95 37.07 -18.77 -12.43
N LYS A 96 36.31 -19.34 -13.37
CA LYS A 96 36.88 -20.04 -14.51
C LYS A 96 36.40 -19.34 -15.77
N SER A 97 37.36 -18.68 -16.39
CA SER A 97 37.27 -17.89 -17.61
C SER A 97 36.92 -18.76 -18.82
N GLY A 98 36.17 -18.17 -19.76
CA GLY A 98 36.15 -18.64 -21.15
C GLY A 98 34.84 -18.45 -21.90
N LYS A 99 34.51 -17.22 -22.33
CA LYS A 99 34.40 -16.85 -23.76
C LYS A 99 34.02 -15.37 -23.86
N ALA A 100 34.86 -14.57 -24.51
CA ALA A 100 34.54 -13.20 -24.87
C ALA A 100 33.33 -13.19 -25.81
N VAL A 101 32.23 -12.60 -25.35
CA VAL A 101 31.15 -12.11 -26.18
C VAL A 101 30.92 -10.67 -25.72
N GLU A 102 31.09 -9.77 -26.68
CA GLU A 102 30.72 -8.37 -26.71
C GLU A 102 29.74 -7.95 -25.60
N ALA A 103 30.21 -7.07 -24.71
CA ALA A 103 29.48 -6.67 -23.52
C ALA A 103 28.29 -5.77 -23.87
N VAL A 104 27.13 -6.40 -24.06
CA VAL A 104 25.83 -5.74 -23.91
C VAL A 104 25.72 -5.27 -22.45
N PRO A 105 25.41 -3.99 -22.16
CA PRO A 105 25.25 -3.52 -20.79
C PRO A 105 24.20 -4.37 -20.06
N PRO A 106 24.37 -4.63 -18.75
CA PRO A 106 23.43 -5.46 -18.01
C PRO A 106 22.04 -4.85 -18.09
N GLU A 107 21.09 -5.55 -18.72
CA GLU A 107 19.72 -5.10 -18.80
C GLU A 107 19.18 -4.83 -17.37
N PRO A 108 18.46 -3.72 -17.14
CA PRO A 108 17.93 -3.41 -15.83
C PRO A 108 17.01 -4.55 -15.36
N PRO A 109 16.95 -4.82 -14.03
CA PRO A 109 16.05 -5.82 -13.49
C PRO A 109 14.61 -5.61 -13.95
N PHE A 110 13.92 -6.68 -14.32
CA PHE A 110 12.53 -6.61 -14.75
C PHE A 110 11.63 -6.10 -13.62
N ASP A 111 10.94 -4.99 -13.88
CA ASP A 111 9.95 -4.41 -12.97
C ASP A 111 8.52 -4.80 -13.39
N PRO A 112 7.82 -5.66 -12.61
CA PRO A 112 6.45 -6.06 -12.91
C PRO A 112 5.42 -4.94 -12.72
N TYR A 113 5.81 -3.82 -12.10
CA TYR A 113 4.98 -2.62 -11.86
C TYR A 113 5.29 -1.47 -12.83
N ALA A 114 6.18 -1.66 -13.81
CA ALA A 114 6.56 -0.63 -14.78
C ALA A 114 5.36 -0.06 -15.55
N PHE A 115 4.29 -0.84 -15.71
CA PHE A 115 3.02 -0.36 -16.22
C PHE A 115 1.85 -1.15 -15.63
N SER A 116 0.64 -0.56 -15.65
CA SER A 116 -0.59 -1.26 -15.27
C SER A 116 -1.37 -1.70 -16.51
N ALA A 117 -1.56 -3.01 -16.69
CA ALA A 117 -2.30 -3.60 -17.80
C ALA A 117 -3.72 -3.04 -17.89
N MET A 118 -4.37 -2.86 -16.74
CA MET A 118 -5.70 -2.28 -16.64
C MET A 118 -5.77 -0.82 -17.11
N VAL A 119 -4.78 0.00 -16.75
CA VAL A 119 -4.75 1.43 -17.12
C VAL A 119 -4.49 1.58 -18.63
N ILE A 120 -3.58 0.78 -19.17
CA ILE A 120 -3.33 0.76 -20.62
C ILE A 120 -4.60 0.34 -21.34
N LEU A 121 -5.21 -0.77 -20.94
CA LEU A 121 -6.43 -1.26 -21.57
C LEU A 121 -7.55 -0.22 -21.55
N ALA A 122 -7.74 0.46 -20.40
CA ALA A 122 -8.80 1.44 -20.25
C ALA A 122 -8.57 2.75 -21.03
N LYS A 123 -7.31 3.17 -21.21
CA LYS A 123 -6.97 4.46 -21.84
C LYS A 123 -6.55 4.37 -23.30
N GLN A 124 -5.89 3.26 -23.67
CA GLN A 124 -5.25 3.06 -24.98
C GLN A 124 -5.82 1.86 -25.75
N GLY A 125 -6.56 0.97 -25.08
CA GLY A 125 -7.19 -0.18 -25.71
C GLY A 125 -6.35 -1.47 -25.68
N SER A 126 -6.91 -2.52 -26.28
CA SER A 126 -6.34 -3.88 -26.30
C SER A 126 -5.04 -3.96 -27.10
N ASP A 127 -4.97 -3.30 -28.25
CA ASP A 127 -3.79 -3.31 -29.13
C ASP A 127 -2.55 -2.72 -28.43
N ALA A 128 -2.73 -1.63 -27.68
CA ALA A 128 -1.66 -1.03 -26.90
C ALA A 128 -1.16 -1.94 -25.78
N LEU A 129 -2.06 -2.68 -25.12
CA LEU A 129 -1.68 -3.67 -24.13
C LEU A 129 -0.93 -4.85 -24.78
N ALA A 130 -1.39 -5.33 -25.93
CA ALA A 130 -0.72 -6.39 -26.68
C ALA A 130 0.71 -6.00 -27.05
N ALA A 131 0.92 -4.75 -27.51
CA ALA A 131 2.25 -4.23 -27.82
C ALA A 131 3.18 -4.25 -26.59
N ARG A 132 2.70 -3.82 -25.42
CA ARG A 132 3.50 -3.88 -24.18
C ARG A 132 3.81 -5.29 -23.72
N LEU A 133 2.87 -6.22 -23.88
CA LEU A 133 3.11 -7.63 -23.56
C LEU A 133 4.10 -8.28 -24.55
N ALA A 134 4.18 -7.78 -25.78
CA ALA A 134 5.15 -8.25 -26.79
C ALA A 134 6.60 -7.83 -26.48
N GLU A 135 6.80 -6.68 -25.83
CA GLU A 135 8.12 -6.22 -25.35
C GLU A 135 8.74 -7.19 -24.32
N ILE A 136 7.90 -7.89 -23.56
CA ILE A 136 8.35 -8.87 -22.56
C ILE A 136 8.68 -10.19 -23.26
N LYS A 137 9.97 -10.53 -23.30
CA LYS A 137 10.51 -11.72 -23.99
C LYS A 137 10.60 -12.98 -23.12
N SER A 138 10.28 -12.88 -21.83
CA SER A 138 10.38 -14.00 -20.87
C SER A 138 9.01 -14.38 -20.33
N VAL A 139 8.73 -15.68 -20.34
CA VAL A 139 7.51 -16.24 -19.73
C VAL A 139 7.48 -15.97 -18.23
N ASP A 140 8.61 -16.09 -17.53
CA ASP A 140 8.69 -15.81 -16.09
C ASP A 140 8.37 -14.35 -15.78
N HIS A 141 8.78 -13.42 -16.65
CA HIS A 141 8.45 -12.00 -16.49
C HIS A 141 6.95 -11.74 -16.70
N LEU A 142 6.32 -12.41 -17.66
CA LEU A 142 4.87 -12.35 -17.85
C LEU A 142 4.13 -12.92 -16.63
N LYS A 143 4.60 -14.03 -16.06
CA LYS A 143 4.04 -14.62 -14.83
C LYS A 143 4.15 -13.66 -13.65
N LYS A 144 5.33 -13.05 -13.44
CA LYS A 144 5.55 -12.02 -12.40
C LYS A 144 4.64 -10.81 -12.58
N LEU A 145 4.47 -10.33 -13.81
CA LEU A 145 3.54 -9.24 -14.12
C LEU A 145 2.11 -9.61 -13.74
N ALA A 146 1.68 -10.82 -14.12
CA ALA A 146 0.35 -11.32 -13.80
C ALA A 146 0.10 -11.41 -12.30
N ASP A 147 1.07 -11.93 -11.55
CA ASP A 147 0.99 -12.06 -10.10
C ASP A 147 0.95 -10.69 -9.42
N ALA A 148 1.84 -9.77 -9.83
CA ALA A 148 1.90 -8.41 -9.32
C ALA A 148 0.60 -7.62 -9.54
N GLN A 149 -0.08 -7.89 -10.66
CA GLN A 149 -1.30 -7.20 -11.05
C GLN A 149 -2.57 -8.00 -10.73
N HIS A 150 -2.45 -9.19 -10.12
CA HIS A 150 -3.55 -10.12 -9.86
C HIS A 150 -4.41 -10.43 -11.10
N LEU A 151 -3.76 -10.71 -12.24
CA LEU A 151 -4.42 -11.19 -13.45
C LEU A 151 -4.54 -12.71 -13.39
N GLY A 152 -5.79 -13.22 -13.40
CA GLY A 152 -6.05 -14.65 -13.40
C GLY A 152 -5.85 -15.24 -14.80
N PHE A 153 -4.86 -16.11 -14.96
CA PHE A 153 -4.62 -16.87 -16.19
C PHE A 153 -4.13 -18.28 -15.85
N ASP A 154 -4.18 -19.18 -16.83
CA ASP A 154 -3.68 -20.55 -16.66
C ASP A 154 -2.15 -20.57 -16.59
N ARG A 155 -1.61 -20.94 -15.43
CA ARG A 155 -0.16 -21.01 -15.17
C ARG A 155 0.51 -22.22 -15.81
N SER A 156 -0.26 -23.20 -16.29
CA SER A 156 0.26 -24.35 -17.03
C SER A 156 0.75 -23.97 -18.43
N LEU A 157 0.39 -22.78 -18.93
CA LEU A 157 0.84 -22.26 -20.21
C LEU A 157 2.36 -22.03 -20.22
N THR A 158 3.03 -22.68 -21.18
CA THR A 158 4.47 -22.60 -21.40
C THR A 158 4.85 -21.79 -22.64
N LYS A 159 3.92 -21.61 -23.59
CA LYS A 159 4.14 -20.82 -24.81
C LYS A 159 3.92 -19.33 -24.53
N ILE A 160 4.89 -18.51 -24.89
CA ILE A 160 4.87 -17.07 -24.59
C ILE A 160 3.66 -16.37 -25.19
N ASP A 161 3.28 -16.69 -26.42
CA ASP A 161 2.14 -16.06 -27.08
C ASP A 161 0.79 -16.46 -26.47
N ASP A 162 0.69 -17.70 -25.97
CA ASP A 162 -0.51 -18.15 -25.25
C ASP A 162 -0.63 -17.43 -23.91
N VAL A 163 0.49 -17.25 -23.20
CA VAL A 163 0.52 -16.45 -21.96
C VAL A 163 0.13 -15.00 -22.24
N ARG A 164 0.67 -14.36 -23.29
CA ARG A 164 0.31 -12.98 -23.66
C ARG A 164 -1.19 -12.85 -23.96
N LYS A 165 -1.75 -13.77 -24.77
CA LYS A 165 -3.18 -13.80 -25.08
C LYS A 165 -4.03 -14.01 -23.83
N ALA A 166 -3.61 -14.91 -22.94
CA ALA A 166 -4.31 -15.17 -21.69
C ALA A 166 -4.30 -13.96 -20.75
N LEU A 167 -3.18 -13.24 -20.66
CA LEU A 167 -3.08 -12.01 -19.87
C LEU A 167 -3.92 -10.87 -20.42
N LEU A 168 -3.99 -10.74 -21.75
CA LEU A 168 -4.87 -9.76 -22.39
C LEU A 168 -6.33 -10.04 -22.05
N LYS A 169 -6.79 -11.28 -22.20
CA LYS A 169 -8.15 -11.69 -21.82
C LYS A 169 -8.42 -11.50 -20.32
N ALA A 170 -7.46 -11.83 -19.47
CA ALA A 170 -7.59 -11.64 -18.02
C ALA A 170 -7.76 -10.16 -17.64
N ALA A 171 -7.01 -9.26 -18.30
CA ALA A 171 -7.14 -7.83 -18.10
C ALA A 171 -8.49 -7.29 -18.59
N GLU A 172 -8.97 -7.77 -19.75
CA GLU A 172 -10.30 -7.44 -20.28
C GLU A 172 -11.42 -7.87 -19.35
N GLN A 173 -11.38 -9.13 -18.89
CA GLN A 173 -12.38 -9.66 -17.97
C GLN A 173 -12.41 -8.83 -16.68
N ARG A 174 -11.24 -8.54 -16.09
CA ARG A 174 -11.17 -7.76 -14.86
C ARG A 174 -11.67 -6.32 -15.03
N LEU A 175 -11.45 -5.72 -16.20
CA LEU A 175 -12.00 -4.39 -16.50
C LEU A 175 -13.52 -4.46 -16.69
N ALA A 176 -14.03 -5.49 -17.35
CA ALA A 176 -15.46 -5.74 -17.51
C ALA A 176 -16.14 -5.96 -16.15
N ASP A 177 -15.60 -6.83 -15.29
CA ASP A 177 -16.13 -7.09 -13.95
C ASP A 177 -16.20 -5.82 -13.12
N ARG A 178 -15.17 -4.96 -13.21
CA ARG A 178 -15.16 -3.67 -12.51
C ARG A 178 -16.18 -2.67 -13.06
N ARG A 179 -16.47 -2.72 -14.37
CA ARG A 179 -17.53 -1.90 -14.97
C ARG A 179 -18.91 -2.40 -14.55
N ALA A 180 -19.12 -3.72 -14.56
CA ALA A 180 -20.36 -4.36 -14.12
C ALA A 180 -20.64 -4.15 -12.62
N ALA A 181 -19.61 -4.14 -11.78
CA ALA A 181 -19.76 -3.84 -10.35
C ALA A 181 -20.01 -2.35 -10.04
N ALA A 182 -19.79 -1.46 -11.00
CA ALA A 182 -19.99 -0.02 -10.86
C ALA A 182 -21.32 0.48 -11.42
N SER A 183 -22.04 -0.34 -12.19
CA SER A 183 -23.40 -0.09 -12.69
C SER A 183 -24.44 -0.63 -11.72
#